data_AF-T1BCZ3-F1
#
_entry.id   AF-T1BCZ3-F1
#
_cell.length_a   1.000
_cell.length_b   1.000
_cell.length_c   1.000
_cell.angle_alpha   90.00
_cell.angle_beta   90.00
_cell.angle_gamma   90.00
#
_symmetry.space_group_name_H-M   'P 1'
#
loop_
_entity.id
_entity.type
_entity.pdbx_description
1 polymer ?
#
loop_
_entity_poly.entity_id
_entity_poly.type
_entity_poly.pdbx_seq_one_letter_code
_entity_poly.pdbx_strand_id
1 'polypeptide(L)'
;DAAAAALKESKSAVVCERGQLLKLSKDRNGVIERAVLTRHWTDWVDYWAVDFDYEQRKEIIKVALDGSGQDGQPVQFEERWTGGYIFENEWQSFRTRRNRELELRTAEHRYERPGRYTVAVKVIDIFGNDTMTLLPVSVG
;
A
#
# COMPACT_ATOMS: atom_id res chain seq x y z
N ASP A 1 14.92 -14.27 24.37
CA ASP A 1 15.96 -13.82 23.41
C ASP A 1 16.56 -14.93 22.55
N ALA A 2 15.74 -15.75 21.90
CA ALA A 2 16.24 -16.80 21.02
C ALA A 2 16.98 -16.24 19.78
N ALA A 3 16.50 -15.12 19.22
CA ALA A 3 17.10 -14.49 18.05
C ALA A 3 18.48 -13.87 18.34
N ALA A 4 18.65 -13.23 19.51
CA ALA A 4 19.95 -12.70 19.92
C ALA A 4 20.95 -13.84 20.22
N ALA A 5 20.49 -14.93 20.85
CA ALA A 5 21.33 -16.09 21.16
C ALA A 5 21.80 -16.83 19.89
N ALA A 6 20.98 -16.88 18.85
CA ALA A 6 21.31 -17.53 17.58
C ALA A 6 22.28 -16.70 16.70
N LEU A 7 22.59 -15.45 17.07
CA LEU A 7 23.42 -14.56 16.27
C LEU A 7 24.91 -14.96 16.36
N LYS A 8 25.53 -15.20 15.20
CA LYS A 8 26.98 -15.41 15.08
C LYS A 8 27.72 -14.09 15.32
N GLU A 9 28.97 -14.18 15.76
CA GLU A 9 29.84 -13.01 15.97
C GLU A 9 30.01 -12.19 14.68
N SER A 10 30.09 -10.87 14.82
CA SER A 10 30.17 -9.90 13.72
C SER A 10 29.01 -9.98 12.71
N LYS A 11 27.83 -10.46 13.13
CA LYS A 11 26.61 -10.47 12.31
C LYS A 11 25.53 -9.58 12.89
N SER A 12 24.56 -9.23 12.05
CA SER A 12 23.36 -8.52 12.45
C SER A 12 22.11 -9.21 11.90
N ALA A 13 21.00 -9.10 12.61
CA ALA A 13 19.68 -9.52 12.18
C ALA A 13 18.65 -8.42 12.48
N VAL A 14 17.56 -8.41 11.72
CA VAL A 14 16.39 -7.59 12.03
C VAL A 14 15.30 -8.50 12.58
N VAL A 15 14.71 -8.11 13.71
CA VAL A 15 13.64 -8.84 14.38
C VAL A 15 12.48 -7.90 14.66
N CYS A 16 11.26 -8.45 14.70
CA CYS A 16 10.08 -7.73 15.17
C CYS A 16 9.77 -8.20 16.59
N GLU A 17 9.84 -7.29 17.57
CA GLU A 17 9.55 -7.59 18.97
C GLU A 17 8.59 -6.53 19.51
N ARG A 18 7.45 -6.95 20.10
CA ARG A 18 6.46 -6.06 20.73
C ARG A 18 6.03 -4.88 19.83
N GLY A 19 5.86 -5.13 18.54
CA GLY A 19 5.45 -4.11 17.58
C GLY A 19 6.55 -3.10 17.23
N GLN A 20 7.82 -3.46 17.37
CA GLN A 20 8.96 -2.65 16.94
C GLN A 20 9.94 -3.49 16.13
N LEU A 21 10.45 -2.92 15.03
CA LEU A 21 11.60 -3.51 14.36
C LEU A 21 12.89 -3.11 15.06
N LEU A 22 13.68 -4.10 15.42
CA LEU A 22 14.96 -3.96 16.08
C LEU A 22 16.06 -4.56 15.20
N LYS A 23 17.17 -3.85 15.04
CA LYS A 23 18.42 -4.41 14.53
C LYS A 23 19.24 -4.92 15.72
N LEU A 24 19.46 -6.23 15.75
CA LEU A 24 20.40 -6.87 16.65
C LEU A 24 21.76 -6.93 15.96
N SER A 25 22.83 -6.53 16.64
CA SER A 25 24.20 -6.68 16.15
C SER A 25 25.05 -7.35 17.22
N LYS A 26 25.86 -8.35 16.85
CA LYS A 26 26.81 -9.01 17.76
C LYS A 26 28.23 -8.64 17.37
N ASP A 27 29.00 -8.11 18.32
CA ASP A 27 30.41 -7.83 18.09
C ASP A 27 31.28 -9.10 18.18
N ARG A 28 32.60 -8.95 18.07
CA ARG A 28 33.57 -10.06 18.20
C ARG A 28 33.77 -10.54 19.64
N ASN A 29 33.39 -9.72 20.62
CA ASN A 29 33.47 -10.06 22.04
C ASN A 29 32.17 -10.74 22.54
N GLY A 30 31.20 -10.94 21.63
CA GLY A 30 29.91 -11.54 21.92
C GLY A 30 28.86 -10.58 22.49
N VAL A 31 29.16 -9.28 22.59
CA VAL A 31 28.23 -8.25 23.09
C VAL A 31 27.13 -8.01 22.05
N ILE A 32 25.88 -7.98 22.50
CA ILE A 32 24.70 -7.72 21.66
C ILE A 32 24.25 -6.27 21.81
N GLU A 33 24.19 -5.54 20.71
CA GLU A 33 23.56 -4.23 20.61
C GLU A 33 22.17 -4.35 19.99
N ARG A 34 21.21 -3.56 20.49
CA ARG A 34 19.84 -3.48 19.99
C ARG A 34 19.53 -2.05 19.55
N ALA A 35 19.25 -1.85 18.26
CA ALA A 35 18.88 -0.56 17.72
C ALA A 35 17.43 -0.57 17.20
N VAL A 36 16.60 0.36 17.68
CA VAL A 36 15.22 0.53 17.19
C VAL A 36 15.24 1.14 15.78
N LEU A 37 14.64 0.44 14.82
CA LEU A 37 14.50 0.85 13.42
C LEU A 37 13.20 1.60 13.13
N THR A 38 12.14 1.33 13.90
CA THR A 38 10.82 1.97 13.76
C THR A 38 10.62 2.98 14.88
N ARG A 39 11.04 4.22 14.64
CA ARG A 39 10.98 5.34 15.60
C ARG A 39 9.81 6.27 15.33
N HIS A 40 9.41 6.38 14.07
CA HIS A 40 8.27 7.15 13.60
C HIS A 40 7.24 6.21 12.98
N TRP A 41 5.96 6.60 12.98
CA TRP A 41 4.91 5.78 12.37
C TRP A 41 5.16 5.53 10.88
N THR A 42 5.79 6.50 10.19
CA THR A 42 6.14 6.40 8.77
C THR A 42 7.16 5.31 8.48
N ASP A 43 7.92 4.85 9.49
CA ASP A 43 8.90 3.77 9.30
C ASP A 43 8.25 2.43 8.98
N TRP A 44 6.93 2.32 9.22
CA TRP A 44 6.10 1.19 8.82
C TRP A 44 5.56 1.30 7.40
N VAL A 45 5.73 2.43 6.72
CA VAL A 45 5.19 2.68 5.38
C VAL A 45 6.30 2.66 4.35
N ASP A 46 6.16 1.77 3.36
CA ASP A 46 7.07 1.69 2.22
C ASP A 46 6.52 2.41 0.98
N TYR A 47 5.19 2.44 0.81
CA TYR A 47 4.54 3.05 -0.33
C TYR A 47 3.18 3.64 0.07
N TRP A 48 2.81 4.76 -0.54
CA TRP A 48 1.41 5.21 -0.52
C TRP A 48 1.05 5.98 -1.79
N ALA A 49 -0.23 5.99 -2.13
CA ALA A 49 -0.78 6.60 -3.31
C ALA A 49 -2.14 7.26 -3.04
N VAL A 50 -2.49 8.20 -3.91
CA VAL A 50 -3.72 8.97 -3.84
C VAL A 50 -4.42 8.95 -5.19
N ASP A 51 -5.72 8.74 -5.12
CA ASP A 51 -6.72 8.98 -6.16
C ASP A 51 -7.61 10.12 -5.65
N PHE A 52 -7.67 11.23 -6.38
CA PHE A 52 -8.35 12.45 -5.96
C PHE A 52 -9.86 12.42 -6.27
N ASP A 53 -10.34 11.45 -7.06
CA ASP A 53 -11.76 11.24 -7.37
C ASP A 53 -12.06 9.74 -7.61
N TYR A 54 -11.98 8.94 -6.55
CA TYR A 54 -12.10 7.49 -6.60
C TYR A 54 -13.42 6.99 -7.23
N GLU A 55 -14.50 7.76 -7.08
CA GLU A 55 -15.81 7.38 -7.59
C GLU A 55 -16.00 7.73 -9.08
N GLN A 56 -14.97 8.30 -9.74
CA GLN A 56 -15.03 8.70 -11.14
C GLN A 56 -15.20 7.50 -12.09
N ARG A 57 -14.57 6.36 -11.80
CA ARG A 57 -14.49 5.23 -12.73
C ARG A 57 -14.98 3.92 -12.12
N LYS A 58 -16.19 3.51 -12.49
CA LYS A 58 -16.76 2.21 -12.10
C LYS A 58 -15.92 1.05 -12.62
N GLU A 59 -15.74 0.03 -11.78
CA GLU A 59 -15.12 -1.23 -12.18
C GLU A 59 -16.14 -2.09 -12.93
N ILE A 60 -16.01 -2.16 -14.25
CA ILE A 60 -16.92 -2.91 -15.13
C ILE A 60 -16.19 -4.15 -15.65
N ILE A 61 -16.81 -5.32 -15.45
CA ILE A 61 -16.33 -6.60 -15.96
C ILE A 61 -17.24 -7.13 -17.07
N LYS A 62 -16.73 -8.05 -17.88
CA LYS A 62 -17.50 -8.79 -18.88
C LYS A 62 -17.85 -10.17 -18.34
N VAL A 63 -19.14 -10.47 -18.24
CA VAL A 63 -19.65 -11.76 -17.77
C VAL A 63 -20.31 -12.47 -18.94
N ALA A 64 -19.99 -13.76 -19.15
CA ALA A 64 -20.64 -14.55 -20.18
C ALA A 64 -22.12 -14.77 -19.86
N LEU A 65 -22.98 -14.66 -20.87
CA LEU A 65 -24.41 -14.93 -20.71
C LEU A 65 -24.65 -16.43 -20.58
N ASP A 66 -25.52 -16.80 -19.65
CA ASP A 66 -25.92 -18.19 -19.44
C ASP A 66 -26.50 -18.78 -20.73
N GLY A 67 -26.00 -19.95 -21.13
CA GLY A 67 -26.43 -20.63 -22.35
C GLY A 67 -25.83 -20.09 -23.66
N SER A 68 -25.05 -18.99 -23.62
CA SER A 68 -24.28 -18.56 -24.79
C SER A 68 -23.11 -19.50 -25.05
N GLY A 69 -22.69 -19.64 -26.31
CA GLY A 69 -21.65 -20.60 -26.69
C GLY A 69 -22.15 -22.03 -26.97
N GLN A 70 -23.44 -22.30 -26.78
CA GLN A 70 -24.03 -23.60 -27.16
C GLN A 70 -24.12 -23.74 -28.68
N ASP A 71 -24.05 -24.98 -29.17
CA ASP A 71 -24.19 -25.35 -30.59
C ASP A 71 -23.25 -24.60 -31.55
N GLY A 72 -22.03 -24.28 -31.11
CA GLY A 72 -21.02 -23.59 -31.92
C GLY A 72 -21.31 -22.10 -32.17
N GLN A 73 -22.31 -21.54 -31.49
CA GLN A 73 -22.57 -20.10 -31.49
C GLN A 73 -21.48 -19.35 -30.72
N PRO A 74 -21.20 -18.08 -31.03
CA PRO A 74 -20.27 -17.28 -30.25
C PRO A 74 -20.79 -17.06 -28.82
N VAL A 75 -19.87 -17.10 -27.85
CA VAL A 75 -20.15 -16.71 -26.46
C VAL A 75 -20.49 -15.22 -26.44
N GLN A 76 -21.61 -14.89 -25.82
CA GLN A 76 -22.07 -13.51 -25.67
C GLN A 76 -21.73 -13.03 -24.27
N PHE A 77 -21.39 -11.76 -24.15
CA PHE A 77 -21.00 -11.14 -22.89
C PHE A 77 -21.86 -9.92 -22.60
N GLU A 78 -22.15 -9.70 -21.33
CA GLU A 78 -22.69 -8.43 -20.84
C GLU A 78 -21.66 -7.71 -19.97
N GLU A 79 -21.75 -6.38 -19.96
CA GLU A 79 -20.98 -5.53 -19.07
C GLU A 79 -21.72 -5.37 -17.75
N ARG A 80 -21.04 -5.68 -16.65
CA ARG A 80 -21.61 -5.63 -15.30
C ARG A 80 -20.69 -4.84 -14.38
N TRP A 81 -21.26 -3.84 -13.71
CA TRP A 81 -20.57 -3.14 -12.63
C TRP A 81 -20.41 -4.08 -11.43
N THR A 82 -19.22 -4.15 -10.84
CA THR A 82 -18.93 -4.99 -9.67
C THR A 82 -19.46 -4.40 -8.36
N GLY A 83 -19.87 -3.13 -8.36
CA GLY A 83 -20.14 -2.34 -7.16
C GLY A 83 -18.92 -1.58 -6.64
N GLY A 84 -17.73 -1.83 -7.19
CA GLY A 84 -16.48 -1.14 -6.86
C GLY A 84 -16.08 -0.09 -7.88
N TYR A 85 -15.07 0.71 -7.54
CA TYR A 85 -14.46 1.67 -8.45
C TYR A 85 -12.99 1.33 -8.66
N ILE A 86 -12.47 1.71 -9.83
CA ILE A 86 -11.08 1.52 -10.20
C ILE A 86 -10.27 2.61 -9.51
N PHE A 87 -9.31 2.22 -8.68
CA PHE A 87 -8.34 3.15 -8.12
C PHE A 87 -7.40 3.64 -9.22
N GLU A 88 -7.43 4.93 -9.48
CA GLU A 88 -6.55 5.59 -10.45
C GLU A 88 -5.37 6.23 -9.71
N ASN A 89 -4.16 5.77 -10.00
CA ASN A 89 -2.96 6.27 -9.33
C ASN A 89 -2.56 7.63 -9.91
N GLU A 90 -3.08 8.69 -9.32
CA GLU A 90 -2.80 10.06 -9.76
C GLU A 90 -1.55 10.64 -9.08
N TRP A 91 -1.28 10.21 -7.85
CA TRP A 91 -0.05 10.59 -7.13
C TRP A 91 0.43 9.43 -6.24
N GLN A 92 1.75 9.30 -6.07
CA GLN A 92 2.34 8.29 -5.19
C GLN A 92 3.71 8.70 -4.64
N SER A 93 4.07 8.16 -3.48
CA SER A 93 5.42 8.22 -2.92
C SER A 93 5.83 6.88 -2.34
N PHE A 94 7.11 6.53 -2.48
CA PHE A 94 7.63 5.26 -2.03
C PHE A 94 9.11 5.31 -1.67
N ARG A 95 9.50 4.45 -0.73
CA ARG A 95 10.89 4.27 -0.35
C ARG A 95 11.58 3.31 -1.32
N THR A 96 12.87 3.54 -1.53
CA THR A 96 13.75 2.60 -2.23
C THR A 96 14.87 2.15 -1.30
N ARG A 97 15.65 1.16 -1.74
CA ARG A 97 16.87 0.76 -1.01
C ARG A 97 17.89 1.88 -0.89
N ARG A 98 17.90 2.82 -1.86
CA ARG A 98 18.85 3.93 -1.92
C ARG A 98 18.34 5.17 -1.20
N ASN A 99 17.08 5.53 -1.46
CA ASN A 99 16.41 6.65 -0.81
C ASN A 99 15.34 6.11 0.14
N ARG A 100 15.58 6.29 1.43
CA ARG A 100 14.64 5.89 2.47
C ARG A 100 13.63 6.98 2.79
N GLU A 101 13.69 8.18 2.23
CA GLU A 101 12.70 9.23 2.50
C GLU A 101 11.34 8.88 1.90
N LEU A 102 10.26 9.29 2.58
CA LEU A 102 8.89 9.16 2.12
C LEU A 102 8.27 10.54 2.13
N GLU A 103 7.78 10.99 0.97
CA GLU A 103 7.08 12.27 0.86
C GLU A 103 5.69 12.12 1.49
N LEU A 104 5.35 13.00 2.43
CA LEU A 104 4.08 12.95 3.17
C LEU A 104 3.08 14.00 2.69
N ARG A 105 3.42 14.72 1.62
CA ARG A 105 2.56 15.73 0.99
C ARG A 105 2.38 15.36 -0.46
N THR A 106 1.15 15.39 -0.92
CA THR A 106 0.86 15.19 -2.34
C THR A 106 1.27 16.41 -3.15
N ALA A 107 1.28 16.26 -4.47
CA ALA A 107 1.13 17.41 -5.34
C ALA A 107 -0.21 18.12 -5.07
N GLU A 108 -0.28 19.41 -5.39
CA GLU A 108 -1.55 20.15 -5.36
C GLU A 108 -2.49 19.60 -6.43
N HIS A 109 -3.75 19.33 -6.07
CA HIS A 109 -4.80 18.92 -6.98
C HIS A 109 -5.87 20.02 -7.07
N ARG A 110 -6.23 20.40 -8.29
CA ARG A 110 -7.24 21.44 -8.56
C ARG A 110 -8.49 20.82 -9.15
N TYR A 111 -9.59 20.90 -8.41
CA TYR A 111 -10.90 20.55 -8.93
C TYR A 111 -11.44 21.64 -9.85
N GLU A 112 -11.79 21.28 -11.08
CA GLU A 112 -12.32 22.23 -12.07
C GLU A 112 -13.75 22.67 -11.77
N ARG A 113 -14.51 21.87 -11.02
CA ARG A 113 -15.91 22.11 -10.74
C ARG A 113 -16.16 22.02 -9.22
N PRO A 114 -17.04 22.87 -8.67
CA PRO A 114 -17.58 22.65 -7.33
C PRO A 114 -18.30 21.30 -7.27
N GLY A 115 -18.23 20.63 -6.13
CA GLY A 115 -18.81 19.30 -5.99
C GLY A 115 -18.36 18.56 -4.74
N ARG A 116 -18.91 17.35 -4.59
CA ARG A 116 -18.43 16.36 -3.63
C ARG A 116 -17.58 15.34 -4.38
N TYR A 117 -16.43 15.04 -3.81
CA TYR A 117 -15.45 14.11 -4.33
C TYR A 117 -15.11 13.10 -3.25
N THR A 118 -14.70 11.90 -3.64
CA THR A 118 -14.20 10.90 -2.71
C THR A 118 -12.73 10.66 -3.02
N VAL A 119 -11.83 11.17 -2.17
CA VAL A 119 -10.39 10.92 -2.30
C VAL A 119 -10.10 9.54 -1.70
N ALA A 120 -9.42 8.66 -2.43
CA ALA A 120 -8.92 7.41 -1.88
C ALA A 120 -7.42 7.50 -1.59
N VAL A 121 -7.03 7.12 -0.39
CA VAL A 121 -5.62 7.01 0.01
C VAL A 121 -5.30 5.55 0.24
N LYS A 122 -4.35 5.02 -0.52
CA LYS A 122 -3.85 3.65 -0.38
C LYS A 122 -2.46 3.68 0.25
N VAL A 123 -2.26 2.92 1.33
CA VAL A 123 -0.99 2.80 2.05
C VAL A 123 -0.56 1.34 2.04
N ILE A 124 0.71 1.09 1.74
CA ILE A 124 1.33 -0.24 1.78
C ILE A 124 2.46 -0.22 2.82
N ASP A 125 2.38 -1.16 3.76
CA ASP A 125 3.36 -1.29 4.82
C ASP A 125 4.64 -2.02 4.36
N ILE A 126 5.66 -2.03 5.22
CA ILE A 126 6.95 -2.71 4.98
C ILE A 126 6.86 -4.25 4.89
N PHE A 127 5.70 -4.84 5.22
CA PHE A 127 5.41 -6.26 5.03
C PHE A 127 4.60 -6.52 3.75
N GLY A 128 4.21 -5.47 3.03
CA GLY A 128 3.44 -5.55 1.79
C GLY A 128 1.93 -5.61 2.00
N ASN A 129 1.42 -5.40 3.23
CA ASN A 129 -0.03 -5.30 3.44
C ASN A 129 -0.50 -3.93 2.96
N ASP A 130 -1.59 -3.90 2.19
CA ASP A 130 -2.22 -2.67 1.77
C ASP A 130 -3.49 -2.36 2.58
N THR A 131 -3.77 -1.07 2.72
CA THR A 131 -5.01 -0.56 3.30
C THR A 131 -5.42 0.68 2.53
N MET A 132 -6.71 0.82 2.27
CA MET A 132 -7.28 1.98 1.59
C MET A 132 -8.28 2.68 2.49
N THR A 133 -8.23 4.01 2.53
CA THR A 133 -9.21 4.85 3.23
C THR A 133 -9.84 5.82 2.25
N LEU A 134 -11.17 5.96 2.33
CA LEU A 134 -11.94 6.91 1.53
C LEU A 134 -12.23 8.16 2.36
N LEU A 135 -11.98 9.31 1.75
CA LEU A 135 -12.09 10.63 2.37
C LEU A 135 -13.05 11.48 1.53
N PRO A 136 -14.28 11.75 2.01
CA PRO A 136 -15.18 12.65 1.32
C PRO A 136 -14.68 14.10 1.44
N VAL A 137 -14.59 14.79 0.31
CA VAL A 137 -14.16 16.18 0.19
C VAL A 137 -15.26 16.99 -0.49
N SER A 138 -15.51 18.21 0.00
CA SER A 138 -16.43 19.17 -0.63
C SER A 138 -15.64 20.38 -1.10
N VAL A 139 -15.81 20.73 -2.37
CA VAL A 139 -15.16 21.85 -3.05
C VAL A 139 -16.25 22.83 -3.47
N GLY A 140 -16.11 24.11 -3.11
CA GLY A 140 -17.12 25.14 -3.33
C GLY A 140 -16.50 26.52 -3.51
#